data_AF-A0A2E3BY47-F1
#
_entry.id   AF-A0A2E3BY47-F1
#
_cell.length_a   1.000
_cell.length_b   1.000
_cell.length_c   1.000
_cell.angle_alpha   90.00
_cell.angle_beta   90.00
_cell.angle_gamma   90.00
#
_symmetry.space_group_name_H-M   'P 1'
#
loop_
_entity.id
_entity.type
_entity.pdbx_description
1 polymer ?
#
loop_
_entity_poly.entity_id
_entity_poly.type
_entity_poly.pdbx_seq_one_letter_code
_entity_poly.pdbx_strand_id
1 'polypeptide(L)'
;MTCNMKNNRRALRIQYHVETEINNKITGLKNNGKSSHCAFITSKDCKTILSRGSNHDKSNNIGTEHAEVNALRNFSSNVRKVSVTVLKYTKTGKLGNSMPCIRCQHTLLSTFKDQGVNLVDFWYSTSDGTIAQAKPNTLDAYVCKKDRQSQNIISRLNNRISDVRGECTLVDEMGNPICSCTETCEEESEDDPEKQQFFYHLK
;
A
#
# COMPACT_ATOMS: atom_id res chain seq x y z
N MET A 1 -1.28 -16.43 5.30
CA MET A 1 -1.28 -16.37 6.78
C MET A 1 -2.47 -15.56 7.24
N THR A 2 -3.48 -16.19 7.86
CA THR A 2 -4.62 -15.48 8.45
C THR A 2 -4.32 -15.16 9.92
N CYS A 3 -4.37 -13.88 10.30
CA CYS A 3 -4.12 -13.48 11.68
C CYS A 3 -5.28 -13.95 12.58
N ASN A 4 -5.00 -14.80 13.57
CA ASN A 4 -6.00 -15.21 14.56
C ASN A 4 -6.34 -14.00 15.47
N MET A 5 -7.39 -13.25 15.10
CA MET A 5 -7.73 -11.96 15.70
C MET A 5 -8.19 -12.04 17.17
N LYS A 6 -8.62 -13.23 17.65
CA LYS A 6 -9.31 -13.37 18.93
C LYS A 6 -8.47 -12.94 20.15
N ASN A 7 -7.15 -12.93 20.05
CA ASN A 7 -6.24 -12.51 21.13
C ASN A 7 -5.44 -11.23 20.81
N ASN A 8 -5.62 -10.64 19.62
CA ASN A 8 -4.85 -9.46 19.21
C ASN A 8 -5.67 -8.18 19.41
N ARG A 9 -5.50 -7.55 20.58
CA ARG A 9 -6.20 -6.29 20.94
C ARG A 9 -6.03 -5.17 19.89
N ARG A 10 -4.92 -5.15 19.16
CA ARG A 10 -4.69 -4.14 18.10
C ARG A 10 -5.54 -4.44 16.88
N ALA A 11 -5.59 -5.70 16.46
CA ALA A 11 -6.41 -6.15 15.36
C ALA A 11 -7.90 -5.86 15.61
N LEU A 12 -8.39 -6.10 16.83
CA LEU A 12 -9.78 -5.75 17.22
C LEU A 12 -10.07 -4.24 17.13
N ARG A 13 -9.11 -3.39 17.49
CA ARG A 13 -9.26 -1.93 17.37
C ARG A 13 -9.25 -1.46 15.93
N ILE A 14 -8.37 -2.04 15.11
CA ILE A 14 -8.37 -1.77 13.67
C ILE A 14 -9.70 -2.20 13.06
N GLN A 15 -10.19 -3.39 13.39
CA GLN A 15 -11.50 -3.88 12.95
C GLN A 15 -12.62 -2.91 13.34
N TYR A 16 -12.64 -2.41 14.58
CA TYR A 16 -13.61 -1.41 15.03
C TYR A 16 -13.56 -0.11 14.20
N HIS A 17 -12.36 0.42 13.93
CA HIS A 17 -12.21 1.61 13.10
C HIS A 17 -12.66 1.35 11.66
N VAL A 18 -12.34 0.18 11.10
CA VAL A 18 -12.77 -0.26 9.76
C VAL A 18 -14.30 -0.30 9.69
N GLU A 19 -14.97 -0.95 10.64
CA GLU A 19 -16.43 -1.06 10.67
C GLU A 19 -17.11 0.31 10.81
N THR A 20 -16.55 1.19 11.65
CA THR A 20 -17.04 2.58 11.79
C THR A 20 -16.97 3.33 10.47
N GLU A 21 -15.84 3.20 9.74
CA GLU A 21 -15.62 3.87 8.47
C GLU A 21 -16.48 3.26 7.35
N ILE A 22 -16.69 1.95 7.35
CA ILE A 22 -17.64 1.25 6.48
C ILE A 22 -19.04 1.84 6.66
N ASN A 23 -19.52 1.92 7.90
CA ASN A 23 -20.86 2.42 8.20
C ASN A 23 -21.03 3.89 7.77
N ASN A 24 -20.00 4.71 7.97
CA ASN A 24 -19.99 6.12 7.54
C ASN A 24 -19.92 6.29 6.01
N LYS A 25 -19.26 5.39 5.27
CA LYS A 25 -19.07 5.51 3.81
C LYS A 25 -20.11 4.79 2.97
N ILE A 26 -20.71 3.70 3.44
CA ILE A 26 -21.76 2.99 2.70
C ILE A 26 -22.94 3.93 2.38
N THR A 27 -23.25 4.86 3.27
CA THR A 27 -24.28 5.88 3.06
C THR A 27 -23.94 6.84 1.91
N GLY A 28 -22.66 7.20 1.73
CA GLY A 28 -22.20 8.10 0.67
C GLY A 28 -21.83 7.43 -0.66
N LEU A 29 -21.37 6.17 -0.65
CA LEU A 29 -20.89 5.47 -1.85
C LEU A 29 -22.00 5.12 -2.85
N LYS A 30 -23.22 4.86 -2.37
CA LYS A 30 -24.37 4.53 -3.23
C LYS A 30 -24.66 5.61 -4.28
N ASN A 31 -24.24 6.85 -4.06
CA ASN A 31 -24.57 7.98 -4.91
C ASN A 31 -23.51 8.28 -6.00
N ASN A 32 -22.26 7.84 -5.83
CA ASN A 32 -21.13 8.32 -6.67
C ASN A 32 -20.52 7.25 -7.60
N GLY A 33 -20.89 5.97 -7.48
CA GLY A 33 -20.54 4.92 -8.45
C GLY A 33 -19.04 4.63 -8.65
N LYS A 34 -18.14 5.17 -7.80
CA LYS A 34 -16.69 4.99 -7.87
C LYS A 34 -16.17 4.23 -6.64
N SER A 35 -15.12 3.43 -6.82
CA SER A 35 -14.40 2.84 -5.69
C SER A 35 -13.73 3.94 -4.87
N SER A 36 -13.75 3.82 -3.55
CA SER A 36 -13.09 4.78 -2.66
C SER A 36 -11.91 4.10 -1.97
N HIS A 37 -10.81 4.83 -1.87
CA HIS A 37 -9.62 4.44 -1.13
C HIS A 37 -9.47 5.41 0.05
N CYS A 38 -9.25 4.89 1.25
CA CYS A 38 -8.94 5.71 2.41
C CYS A 38 -7.74 5.14 3.17
N ALA A 39 -7.10 6.01 3.95
CA ALA A 39 -6.01 5.62 4.81
C ALA A 39 -6.13 6.32 6.18
N PHE A 40 -5.63 5.66 7.21
CA PHE A 40 -5.59 6.13 8.58
C PHE A 40 -4.17 6.01 9.10
N ILE A 41 -3.73 7.04 9.81
CA ILE A 41 -2.54 6.93 10.66
C ILE A 41 -3.05 6.85 12.10
N THR A 42 -2.65 5.81 12.81
CA THR A 42 -3.07 5.55 14.19
C THR A 42 -1.89 5.54 15.13
N SER A 43 -2.14 5.72 16.42
CA SER A 43 -1.17 5.43 17.47
C SER A 43 -0.69 3.97 17.37
N LYS A 44 0.50 3.66 17.91
CA LYS A 44 1.02 2.28 17.95
C LYS A 44 0.01 1.25 18.48
N ASP A 45 -0.78 1.63 19.48
CA ASP A 45 -1.78 0.75 20.09
C ASP A 45 -3.14 0.78 19.37
N CYS A 46 -3.21 1.47 18.23
CA CYS A 46 -4.36 1.59 17.34
C CYS A 46 -5.62 2.15 18.03
N LYS A 47 -5.47 2.83 19.18
CA LYS A 47 -6.60 3.43 19.90
C LYS A 47 -7.07 4.72 19.24
N THR A 48 -6.12 5.56 18.85
CA THR A 48 -6.41 6.92 18.39
C THR A 48 -6.06 7.03 16.92
N ILE A 49 -7.02 7.53 16.13
CA ILE A 49 -6.76 7.98 14.76
C ILE A 49 -6.14 9.37 14.83
N LEU A 50 -4.91 9.48 14.33
CA LEU A 50 -4.10 10.70 14.34
C LEU A 50 -4.24 11.48 13.04
N SER A 51 -4.54 10.79 11.94
CA SER A 51 -4.78 11.42 10.65
C SER A 51 -5.64 10.51 9.76
N ARG A 52 -6.38 11.13 8.85
CA ARG A 52 -7.18 10.49 7.81
C ARG A 52 -6.76 11.00 6.43
N GLY A 53 -6.85 10.12 5.45
CA GLY A 53 -6.67 10.47 4.05
C GLY A 53 -7.64 9.75 3.14
N SER A 54 -7.92 10.36 1.99
CA SER A 54 -8.74 9.76 0.93
C SER A 54 -8.16 10.05 -0.44
N ASN A 55 -8.37 9.14 -1.38
CA ASN A 55 -7.95 9.37 -2.75
C ASN A 55 -8.82 10.43 -3.42
N HIS A 56 -8.17 11.34 -4.15
CA HIS A 56 -8.86 12.30 -4.99
C HIS A 56 -8.06 12.53 -6.26
N ASP A 57 -8.79 12.71 -7.35
CA ASP A 57 -8.21 13.16 -8.61
C ASP A 57 -7.83 14.64 -8.46
N LYS A 58 -6.59 15.00 -8.76
CA LYS A 58 -6.23 16.42 -8.83
C LYS A 58 -6.87 17.01 -10.08
N SER A 59 -7.53 18.16 -9.93
CA SER A 59 -8.37 18.79 -10.97
C SER A 59 -7.65 19.12 -12.29
N ASN A 60 -6.31 19.04 -12.34
CA ASN A 60 -5.51 19.58 -13.44
C ASN A 60 -4.66 18.52 -14.17
N ASN A 61 -5.08 17.25 -14.24
CA ASN A 61 -4.31 16.15 -14.87
C ASN A 61 -2.90 15.88 -14.27
N ILE A 62 -2.54 16.51 -13.15
CA ILE A 62 -1.23 16.33 -12.46
C ILE A 62 -1.15 14.97 -11.71
N GLY A 63 -2.19 14.15 -11.81
CA GLY A 63 -2.25 12.81 -11.22
C GLY A 63 -3.29 12.67 -10.11
N THR A 64 -3.36 11.48 -9.55
CA THR A 64 -4.28 11.15 -8.44
C THR A 64 -3.47 11.18 -7.15
N GLU A 65 -3.93 11.91 -6.14
CA GLU A 65 -3.33 11.79 -4.82
C GLU A 65 -3.82 10.50 -4.16
N HIS A 66 -2.87 9.66 -3.75
CA HIS A 66 -3.16 8.42 -3.04
C HIS A 66 -3.59 8.72 -1.59
N ALA A 67 -4.49 7.88 -1.07
CA ALA A 67 -5.06 8.09 0.27
C ALA A 67 -3.98 8.10 1.35
N GLU A 68 -2.94 7.28 1.18
CA GLU A 68 -1.77 7.14 2.04
C GLU A 68 -1.00 8.47 2.17
N VAL A 69 -0.69 9.09 1.02
CA VAL A 69 0.03 10.37 0.97
C VAL A 69 -0.84 11.50 1.50
N ASN A 70 -2.14 11.46 1.23
CA ASN A 70 -3.10 12.42 1.79
C ASN A 70 -3.15 12.33 3.32
N ALA A 71 -3.19 11.11 3.87
CA ALA A 71 -3.16 10.90 5.32
C ALA A 71 -1.84 11.40 5.93
N LEU A 72 -0.71 11.14 5.28
CA LEU A 72 0.60 11.65 5.71
C LEU A 72 0.64 13.19 5.73
N ARG A 73 0.12 13.86 4.70
CA ARG A 73 0.07 15.33 4.67
C ARG A 73 -0.76 15.92 5.82
N ASN A 74 -1.84 15.24 6.18
CA ASN A 74 -2.72 15.66 7.26
C ASN A 74 -2.18 15.29 8.66
N PHE A 75 -1.06 14.57 8.75
CA PHE A 75 -0.48 14.13 10.01
C PHE A 75 0.36 15.23 10.67
N SER A 76 -0.04 15.63 11.88
CA SER A 76 0.59 16.72 12.64
C SER A 76 0.87 16.36 14.11
N SER A 77 1.15 15.08 14.39
CA SER A 77 1.28 14.59 15.77
C SER A 77 2.73 14.33 16.17
N ASN A 78 3.09 14.65 17.41
CA ASN A 78 4.42 14.42 18.00
C ASN A 78 4.64 12.98 18.50
N VAL A 79 3.84 12.01 18.03
CA VAL A 79 3.99 10.62 18.44
C VAL A 79 5.21 9.97 17.79
N ARG A 80 5.94 9.17 18.57
CA ARG A 80 7.15 8.47 18.07
C ARG A 80 6.86 7.18 17.32
N LYS A 81 5.65 6.61 17.47
CA LYS A 81 5.31 5.29 16.92
C LYS A 81 3.89 5.28 16.39
N VAL A 82 3.74 4.91 15.12
CA VAL A 82 2.46 4.92 14.40
C VAL A 82 2.21 3.60 13.68
N SER A 83 0.95 3.39 13.29
CA SER A 83 0.58 2.34 12.34
C SER A 83 -0.27 2.96 11.24
N VAL A 84 -0.09 2.48 10.01
CA VAL A 84 -0.86 2.93 8.85
C VAL A 84 -1.88 1.85 8.51
N THR A 85 -3.12 2.25 8.27
CA THR A 85 -4.18 1.37 7.79
C THR A 85 -4.72 1.91 6.49
N VAL A 86 -4.79 1.08 5.46
CA VAL A 86 -5.28 1.47 4.13
C VAL A 86 -6.45 0.58 3.79
N LEU A 87 -7.56 1.14 3.31
CA LEU A 87 -8.77 0.39 2.98
C LEU A 87 -9.29 0.82 1.62
N LYS A 88 -9.66 -0.16 0.80
CA LYS A 88 -10.32 0.07 -0.48
C LYS A 88 -11.73 -0.47 -0.41
N TYR A 89 -12.69 0.40 -0.69
CA TYR A 89 -14.08 0.05 -0.87
C TYR A 89 -14.41 -0.01 -2.35
N THR A 90 -14.98 -1.14 -2.78
CA THR A 90 -15.54 -1.28 -4.12
C THR A 90 -16.83 -0.46 -4.23
N LYS A 91 -17.38 -0.37 -5.45
CA LYS A 91 -18.67 0.29 -5.69
C LYS A 91 -19.83 -0.34 -4.92
N THR A 92 -19.72 -1.63 -4.57
CA THR A 92 -20.73 -2.36 -3.79
C THR A 92 -20.53 -2.23 -2.28
N GLY A 93 -19.55 -1.44 -1.83
CA GLY A 93 -19.22 -1.27 -0.41
C GLY A 93 -18.41 -2.42 0.19
N LYS A 94 -18.06 -3.44 -0.61
CA LYS A 94 -17.17 -4.53 -0.15
C LYS A 94 -15.72 -4.05 -0.07
N LEU A 95 -14.96 -4.63 0.84
CA LEU A 95 -13.51 -4.45 0.89
C LEU A 95 -12.85 -5.07 -0.35
N GLY A 96 -11.85 -4.39 -0.90
CA GLY A 96 -11.00 -4.89 -1.97
C GLY A 96 -9.52 -4.73 -1.63
N ASN A 97 -8.63 -5.23 -2.49
CA ASN A 97 -7.19 -5.12 -2.27
C ASN A 97 -6.74 -3.65 -2.26
N SER A 98 -6.15 -3.23 -1.15
CA SER A 98 -5.67 -1.88 -0.86
C SER A 98 -4.20 -1.85 -0.44
N MET A 99 -3.42 -2.84 -0.86
CA MET A 99 -1.99 -2.86 -0.57
C MET A 99 -1.33 -1.56 -1.10
N PRO A 100 -0.61 -0.80 -0.26
CA PRO A 100 0.01 0.45 -0.68
C PRO A 100 1.00 0.21 -1.82
N CYS A 101 1.02 1.09 -2.83
CA CYS A 101 2.04 0.98 -3.88
C CYS A 101 3.44 1.33 -3.36
N ILE A 102 4.49 0.84 -4.03
CA ILE A 102 5.89 1.04 -3.65
C ILE A 102 6.24 2.51 -3.42
N ARG A 103 5.69 3.42 -4.24
CA ARG A 103 5.88 4.86 -4.08
C ARG A 103 5.27 5.38 -2.78
N CYS A 104 4.05 4.96 -2.45
CA CYS A 104 3.41 5.35 -1.18
C CYS A 104 4.16 4.78 0.02
N GLN A 105 4.59 3.52 -0.06
CA GLN A 105 5.41 2.88 0.97
C GLN A 105 6.69 3.70 1.20
N HIS A 106 7.45 3.98 0.13
CA HIS A 106 8.69 4.75 0.21
C HIS A 106 8.45 6.15 0.80
N THR A 107 7.45 6.89 0.32
CA THR A 107 7.12 8.22 0.83
C THR A 107 6.77 8.20 2.33
N LEU A 108 5.95 7.24 2.77
CA LEU A 108 5.62 7.10 4.19
C LEU A 108 6.87 6.81 5.03
N LEU A 109 7.71 5.86 4.58
CA LEU A 109 8.89 5.44 5.32
C LEU A 109 9.93 6.55 5.42
N SER A 110 10.22 7.26 4.32
CA SER A 110 11.17 8.36 4.31
C SER A 110 10.68 9.51 5.17
N THR A 111 9.45 9.97 4.99
CA THR A 111 8.93 11.13 5.72
C THR A 111 8.80 10.87 7.21
N PHE A 112 8.32 9.69 7.63
CA PHE A 112 8.28 9.36 9.05
C PHE A 112 9.69 9.27 9.65
N LYS A 113 10.66 8.68 8.94
CA LYS A 113 12.05 8.63 9.39
C LYS A 113 12.63 10.03 9.61
N ASP A 114 12.43 10.94 8.64
CA ASP A 114 12.91 12.33 8.71
C ASP A 114 12.27 13.10 9.88
N GLN A 115 11.03 12.76 10.24
CA GLN A 115 10.32 13.31 11.39
C GLN A 115 10.66 12.62 12.73
N GLY A 116 11.53 11.61 12.74
CA GLY A 116 11.83 10.82 13.94
C GLY A 116 10.66 9.93 14.42
N VAL A 117 9.72 9.63 13.52
CA VAL A 117 8.55 8.77 13.75
C VAL A 117 8.84 7.37 13.23
N ASN A 118 8.56 6.35 14.04
CA ASN A 118 8.72 4.95 13.65
C ASN A 118 7.37 4.36 13.21
N LEU A 119 7.27 3.96 11.94
CA LEU A 119 6.14 3.20 11.42
C LEU A 119 6.26 1.74 11.86
N VAL A 120 5.29 1.23 12.63
CA VAL A 120 5.39 -0.09 13.27
C VAL A 120 4.72 -1.19 12.45
N ASP A 121 3.62 -0.85 11.79
CA ASP A 121 2.78 -1.80 11.05
C ASP A 121 2.03 -1.10 9.91
N PHE A 122 1.85 -1.86 8.84
CA PHE A 122 0.86 -1.62 7.80
C PHE A 122 -0.31 -2.58 7.99
N TRP A 123 -1.51 -2.04 7.90
CA TRP A 123 -2.75 -2.79 7.81
C TRP A 123 -3.40 -2.46 6.48
N TYR A 124 -3.89 -3.46 5.77
CA TYR A 124 -4.53 -3.25 4.46
C TYR A 124 -5.65 -4.24 4.23
N SER A 125 -6.69 -3.81 3.49
CA SER A 125 -7.74 -4.72 3.06
C SER A 125 -7.28 -5.57 1.87
N THR A 126 -7.70 -6.82 1.86
CA THR A 126 -7.40 -7.80 0.81
C THR A 126 -8.63 -8.04 -0.07
N SER A 127 -8.44 -8.71 -1.21
CA SER A 127 -9.52 -8.97 -2.19
C SER A 127 -10.58 -9.95 -1.68
N ASP A 128 -10.25 -10.77 -0.69
CA ASP A 128 -11.20 -11.68 -0.01
C ASP A 128 -12.05 -10.95 1.06
N GLY A 129 -11.85 -9.64 1.23
CA GLY A 129 -12.58 -8.82 2.18
C GLY A 129 -12.06 -8.89 3.61
N THR A 130 -10.88 -9.47 3.84
CA THR A 130 -10.23 -9.47 5.16
C THR A 130 -9.26 -8.29 5.32
N ILE A 131 -8.70 -8.13 6.52
CA ILE A 131 -7.65 -7.15 6.83
C ILE A 131 -6.36 -7.90 7.14
N ALA A 132 -5.34 -7.68 6.31
CA ALA A 132 -3.99 -8.19 6.51
C ALA A 132 -3.12 -7.19 7.29
N GLN A 133 -2.07 -7.71 7.92
CA GLN A 133 -1.07 -6.93 8.64
C GLN A 133 0.32 -7.30 8.10
N ALA A 134 1.16 -6.31 7.86
CA ALA A 134 2.56 -6.50 7.49
C ALA A 134 3.47 -5.54 8.26
N LYS A 135 4.74 -5.91 8.42
CA LYS A 135 5.77 -5.01 8.89
C LYS A 135 6.28 -4.16 7.72
N PRO A 136 6.77 -2.93 7.98
CA PRO A 136 7.37 -2.08 6.94
C PRO A 136 8.40 -2.76 6.05
N ASN A 137 9.22 -3.64 6.63
CA ASN A 137 10.30 -4.34 5.95
C ASN A 137 9.88 -5.69 5.34
N THR A 138 8.63 -6.13 5.56
CA THR A 138 8.10 -7.41 5.05
C THR A 138 6.92 -7.19 4.11
N LEU A 139 6.61 -5.94 3.76
CA LEU A 139 5.48 -5.64 2.89
C LEU A 139 5.94 -5.81 1.44
N ASP A 140 5.21 -6.62 0.68
CA ASP A 140 5.53 -6.83 -0.72
C ASP A 140 5.46 -5.52 -1.51
N ALA A 141 6.44 -5.32 -2.38
CA ALA A 141 6.46 -4.16 -3.26
C ALA A 141 5.44 -4.33 -4.38
N TYR A 142 4.36 -3.54 -4.34
CA TYR A 142 3.40 -3.46 -5.43
C TYR A 142 3.68 -2.26 -6.33
N VAL A 143 3.96 -2.51 -7.60
CA VAL A 143 4.09 -1.47 -8.63
C VAL A 143 2.70 -1.12 -9.16
N CYS A 144 2.31 0.15 -9.04
CA CYS A 144 1.00 0.57 -9.55
C CYS A 144 0.99 0.64 -11.08
N LYS A 145 -0.20 0.55 -11.71
CA LYS A 145 -0.33 0.58 -13.19
C LYS A 145 0.34 1.79 -13.85
N LYS A 146 0.33 2.97 -13.20
CA LYS A 146 1.00 4.18 -13.70
C LYS A 146 2.53 4.05 -13.69
N ASP A 147 3.07 3.45 -12.64
CA ASP A 147 4.52 3.19 -12.55
C ASP A 147 4.94 2.10 -13.55
N ARG A 148 4.04 1.14 -13.84
CA ARG A 148 4.26 0.10 -14.87
C ARG A 148 4.33 0.68 -16.29
N GLN A 149 3.56 1.72 -16.59
CA GLN A 149 3.67 2.42 -17.88
C GLN A 149 4.96 3.26 -17.98
N SER A 150 5.58 3.56 -16.84
CA SER A 150 6.78 4.37 -16.74
C SER A 150 8.05 3.50 -16.65
N GLN A 151 8.12 2.33 -17.29
CA GLN A 151 9.18 1.30 -17.09
C GLN A 151 10.63 1.82 -17.10
N ASN A 152 10.89 3.00 -17.66
CA ASN A 152 12.16 3.73 -17.51
C ASN A 152 12.51 4.20 -16.07
N ILE A 153 11.58 4.19 -15.12
CA ILE A 153 11.78 4.62 -13.72
C ILE A 153 12.21 3.44 -12.82
N ILE A 154 11.76 2.22 -13.12
CA ILE A 154 12.05 1.03 -12.31
C ILE A 154 13.54 0.66 -12.43
N SER A 155 14.14 0.76 -13.62
CA SER A 155 15.59 0.61 -13.81
C SER A 155 16.42 1.61 -12.98
N ARG A 156 15.90 2.83 -12.78
CA ARG A 156 16.56 3.88 -11.96
C ARG A 156 16.35 3.73 -10.46
N LEU A 157 15.22 3.17 -10.03
CA LEU A 157 14.96 2.88 -8.61
C LEU A 157 15.78 1.67 -8.13
N ASN A 158 15.94 0.65 -8.97
CA ASN A 158 16.80 -0.50 -8.66
C ASN A 158 18.27 -0.07 -8.45
N ASN A 159 18.78 0.87 -9.24
CA ASN A 159 20.13 1.43 -9.07
C ASN A 159 20.30 2.30 -7.81
N ARG A 160 19.20 2.77 -7.19
CA ARG A 160 19.25 3.55 -5.94
C ARG A 160 19.03 2.70 -4.70
N ILE A 161 18.36 1.56 -4.84
CA ILE A 161 18.14 0.60 -3.75
C ILE A 161 19.41 -0.26 -3.53
N SER A 162 20.19 -0.54 -4.59
CA SER A 162 21.50 -1.21 -4.47
C SER A 162 22.51 -0.46 -3.60
N ASP A 163 22.40 0.87 -3.51
CA ASP A 163 23.27 1.70 -2.65
C ASP A 163 22.89 1.63 -1.16
N VAL A 164 21.71 1.09 -0.82
CA VAL A 164 21.20 0.95 0.54
C VAL A 164 20.87 -0.52 0.82
N ARG A 165 21.92 -1.36 0.78
CA ARG A 165 21.99 -2.75 1.29
C ARG A 165 21.05 -3.79 0.65
N GLY A 166 21.67 -4.76 -0.02
CA GLY A 166 21.11 -6.08 -0.34
C GLY A 166 20.72 -6.25 -1.81
N GLU A 167 21.32 -7.23 -2.48
CA GLU A 167 21.00 -7.61 -3.85
C GLU A 167 19.51 -7.99 -3.97
N CYS A 168 18.72 -7.19 -4.70
CA CYS A 168 17.34 -7.53 -5.05
C CYS A 168 17.35 -8.54 -6.21
N THR A 169 16.92 -9.78 -5.96
CA THR A 169 16.70 -10.78 -7.01
C THR A 169 15.23 -10.76 -7.43
N LEU A 170 14.96 -10.55 -8.72
CA LEU A 170 13.64 -10.80 -9.30
C LEU A 170 13.31 -12.28 -9.20
N VAL A 171 12.12 -12.62 -8.71
CA VAL A 171 11.67 -14.02 -8.63
C VAL A 171 10.30 -14.19 -9.30
N ASP A 172 10.05 -15.37 -9.87
CA ASP A 172 8.75 -15.75 -10.44
C ASP A 172 7.71 -16.05 -9.36
N GLU A 173 6.48 -16.38 -9.76
CA GLU A 173 5.39 -16.75 -8.84
C GLU A 173 5.71 -18.01 -7.99
N MET A 174 6.75 -18.75 -8.36
CA MET A 174 7.26 -19.94 -7.66
C MET A 174 8.51 -19.65 -6.81
N GLY A 175 8.99 -18.39 -6.77
CA GLY A 175 10.17 -17.99 -6.01
C GLY A 175 11.51 -18.30 -6.70
N ASN A 176 11.51 -18.69 -7.98
CA ASN A 176 12.73 -18.94 -8.73
C ASN A 176 13.33 -17.63 -9.26
N PRO A 177 14.66 -17.44 -9.21
CA PRO A 177 15.30 -16.24 -9.73
C PRO A 177 15.10 -16.09 -11.24
N ILE A 178 14.50 -14.97 -11.66
CA ILE A 178 14.35 -14.58 -13.06
C ILE A 178 15.63 -13.83 -13.47
N CYS A 179 16.52 -14.57 -14.12
CA CYS A 179 17.67 -14.17 -14.97
C CYS A 179 18.40 -12.82 -14.72
N SER A 180 19.73 -12.90 -14.59
CA SER A 180 20.66 -11.78 -14.72
C SER A 180 20.89 -11.44 -16.21
N CYS A 181 20.23 -10.41 -16.73
CA CYS A 181 20.33 -10.07 -18.16
C CYS A 181 21.45 -9.04 -18.41
N THR A 182 22.57 -9.48 -18.97
CA THR A 182 23.19 -8.78 -20.09
C THR A 182 22.71 -9.45 -21.36
N GLU A 183 21.67 -8.90 -21.99
CA GLU A 183 21.40 -8.87 -23.44
C GLU A 183 19.91 -8.62 -23.71
N THR A 184 19.69 -7.92 -24.81
CA THR A 184 18.44 -7.36 -25.33
C THR A 184 17.35 -8.41 -25.55
N CYS A 185 16.16 -8.18 -25.00
CA CYS A 185 14.97 -9.00 -25.27
C CYS A 185 14.11 -8.31 -26.33
N GLU A 186 13.86 -9.04 -27.42
CA GLU A 186 12.95 -8.70 -28.51
C GLU A 186 11.49 -8.65 -28.02
N GLU A 187 10.69 -7.80 -28.66
CA GLU A 187 9.25 -7.63 -28.39
C GLU A 187 8.47 -8.86 -28.88
N GLU A 188 7.84 -9.60 -27.96
CA GLU A 188 6.74 -10.51 -28.30
C GLU A 188 5.39 -9.86 -27.93
N SER A 189 4.45 -10.02 -28.85
CA SER A 189 3.17 -9.35 -28.98
C SER A 189 2.11 -9.77 -27.96
N GLU A 190 1.18 -8.83 -27.74
CA GLU A 190 -0.04 -8.87 -26.94
C GLU A 190 -0.95 -10.08 -27.22
N ASP A 191 -1.46 -10.72 -26.15
CA ASP A 191 -2.88 -11.06 -25.94
C ASP A 191 -3.08 -12.05 -24.77
N ASP A 192 -2.91 -11.60 -23.51
CA ASP A 192 -3.61 -12.20 -22.35
C ASP A 192 -3.68 -11.21 -21.16
N PRO A 193 -4.86 -10.72 -20.75
CA PRO A 193 -4.99 -9.79 -19.62
C PRO A 193 -4.97 -10.47 -18.23
N GLU A 194 -4.82 -11.79 -18.13
CA GLU A 194 -4.67 -12.47 -16.84
C GLU A 194 -3.22 -12.78 -16.46
N LYS A 195 -2.76 -12.07 -15.41
CA LYS A 195 -1.65 -12.40 -14.49
C LYS A 195 -0.22 -12.30 -15.04
N GLN A 196 0.38 -11.15 -14.75
CA GLN A 196 1.73 -11.15 -14.18
C GLN A 196 1.75 -10.17 -13.00
N GLN A 197 1.71 -10.69 -11.78
CA GLN A 197 2.09 -9.93 -10.58
C GLN A 197 3.58 -10.23 -10.33
N PHE A 198 4.43 -9.22 -10.48
CA PHE A 198 5.83 -9.35 -10.09
C PHE A 198 5.93 -9.06 -8.59
N PHE A 199 6.44 -10.02 -7.84
CA PHE A 199 6.72 -9.88 -6.41
C PHE A 199 8.22 -9.61 -6.24
N TYR A 200 8.56 -8.65 -5.39
CA TYR A 200 9.93 -8.40 -4.98
C TYR A 200 10.06 -8.74 -3.51
N HIS A 201 11.03 -9.59 -3.16
CA HIS A 201 11.38 -9.87 -1.77
C HIS A 201 12.59 -9.00 -1.38
N LEU A 202 12.40 -8.15 -0.37
CA LEU A 202 13.49 -7.44 0.30
C LEU A 202 14.14 -8.41 1.29
N LYS A 203 15.42 -8.73 1.09
CA LYS A 203 16.23 -9.50 2.06
C LYS A 203 16.75 -8.62 3.17
#